data_AF-A0A932X8J5-F1
#
_entry.id   AF-A0A932X8J5-F1
#
_cell.length_a   1.000
_cell.length_b   1.000
_cell.length_c   1.000
_cell.angle_alpha   90.00
_cell.angle_beta   90.00
_cell.angle_gamma   90.00
#
_symmetry.space_group_name_H-M   'P 1'
#
loop_
_entity.id
_entity.type
_entity.pdbx_description
1 polymer ?
#
loop_
_entity_poly.entity_id
_entity_poly.type
_entity_poly.pdbx_seq_one_letter_code
_entity_poly.pdbx_strand_id
1 'polypeptide(L)'
;MRLSLLIPGGLAATLLLAACGGAAPTPTSPPTPTPRPAPTATPRPTPTPTLAPLTFDLEASEFKFDRTSLEVAVGQKVMLNLSNKGRFPHSLYFHGYDAQNRLIASALAAGASQSAELSFDKPGYYPFYCPVPGHENAGMGGMLRVAGPSTGAAALKVRAPRADRPITSRGATTGVAVGVEVIGFELDKANLGSSTNKAGTGHWHVLLDGQYVSATADLYAILQNVAVGSHTVKVELHNNDHSPVSPAVEGSVTFTVNPPPTPTPGAAAPTPASGR
;
A
#
# COMPACT_ATOMS: atom_id res chain seq x y z
N MET A 1 53.06 -19.29 -41.09
CA MET A 1 54.12 -19.85 -40.21
C MET A 1 53.47 -20.95 -39.38
N ARG A 2 53.42 -22.21 -39.83
CA ARG A 2 54.50 -23.22 -39.88
C ARG A 2 55.20 -23.39 -38.53
N LEU A 3 54.86 -24.47 -37.81
CA LEU A 3 55.89 -25.34 -37.27
C LEU A 3 55.46 -26.81 -37.38
N SER A 4 56.32 -27.54 -38.08
CA SER A 4 56.28 -28.96 -38.45
C SER A 4 56.84 -29.79 -37.28
N LEU A 5 56.24 -30.95 -36.96
CA LEU A 5 56.72 -32.31 -37.30
C LEU A 5 57.86 -32.84 -36.41
N LEU A 6 57.63 -34.00 -35.76
CA LEU A 6 58.59 -35.11 -35.67
C LEU A 6 57.90 -36.41 -35.22
N ILE A 7 58.34 -37.50 -35.84
CA ILE A 7 57.79 -38.87 -35.93
C ILE A 7 58.70 -39.81 -35.05
N PRO A 8 58.81 -41.14 -35.26
CA PRO A 8 58.02 -42.33 -34.86
C PRO A 8 58.73 -43.29 -33.86
N GLY A 9 58.04 -44.37 -33.48
CA GLY A 9 58.62 -45.69 -33.14
C GLY A 9 57.61 -46.52 -32.33
N GLY A 10 57.11 -47.70 -32.71
CA GLY A 10 57.62 -48.75 -33.60
C GLY A 10 58.09 -49.94 -32.73
N LEU A 11 57.26 -50.99 -32.60
CA LEU A 11 57.52 -52.40 -32.20
C LEU A 11 56.21 -52.94 -31.56
N ALA A 12 55.75 -54.18 -31.71
CA ALA A 12 56.19 -55.34 -32.46
C ALA A 12 54.94 -56.22 -32.65
N ALA A 13 54.87 -56.92 -33.78
CA ALA A 13 53.83 -57.90 -34.06
C ALA A 13 54.14 -59.22 -33.33
N THR A 14 53.14 -59.77 -32.65
CA THR A 14 53.12 -61.17 -32.23
C THR A 14 51.86 -61.82 -32.79
N LEU A 15 52.07 -62.69 -33.77
CA LEU A 15 51.07 -63.47 -34.46
C LEU A 15 50.86 -64.77 -33.68
N LEU A 16 49.68 -64.95 -33.07
CA LEU A 16 49.22 -66.21 -32.49
C LEU A 16 48.01 -66.69 -33.29
N LEU A 17 48.21 -67.75 -34.08
CA LEU A 17 47.14 -68.53 -34.70
C LEU A 17 46.49 -69.38 -33.62
N ALA A 18 45.25 -69.07 -33.26
CA ALA A 18 44.36 -69.95 -32.52
C ALA A 18 43.25 -70.44 -33.45
N ALA A 19 43.14 -71.76 -33.58
CA ALA A 19 42.20 -72.46 -34.43
C ALA A 19 40.85 -72.72 -33.73
N CYS A 20 39.84 -72.94 -34.59
CA CYS A 20 38.61 -73.71 -34.40
C CYS A 20 37.41 -73.11 -33.64
N GLY A 21 36.29 -73.02 -34.38
CA GLY A 21 35.00 -73.60 -33.97
C GLY A 21 34.00 -72.65 -33.32
N GLY A 22 32.97 -72.22 -34.07
CA GLY A 22 31.83 -71.53 -33.48
C GLY A 22 30.73 -71.17 -34.48
N ALA A 23 29.63 -71.93 -34.41
CA ALA A 23 28.24 -71.70 -34.84
C ALA A 23 27.92 -70.60 -35.88
N ALA A 24 27.10 -70.98 -36.86
CA ALA A 24 26.44 -70.06 -37.79
C ALA A 24 25.65 -68.96 -37.03
N PRO A 25 25.74 -67.69 -37.45
CA PRO A 25 25.01 -66.60 -36.81
C PRO A 25 23.51 -66.71 -37.10
N THR A 26 22.71 -66.75 -36.05
CA THR A 26 21.25 -66.61 -36.12
C THR A 26 20.89 -65.23 -36.68
N PRO A 27 19.97 -65.10 -37.66
CA PRO A 27 19.57 -63.79 -38.17
C PRO A 27 18.96 -62.97 -37.02
N THR A 28 19.60 -61.86 -36.69
CA THR A 28 19.13 -60.92 -35.67
C THR A 28 18.11 -59.99 -36.32
N SER A 29 16.88 -59.95 -35.79
CA SER A 29 15.83 -59.06 -36.27
C SER A 29 16.23 -57.58 -36.12
N PRO A 30 15.85 -56.70 -37.07
CA PRO A 30 16.11 -55.26 -36.97
C PRO A 30 15.51 -54.67 -35.68
N PRO A 31 16.18 -53.70 -35.02
CA PRO A 31 15.62 -53.06 -33.83
C PRO A 31 14.33 -52.31 -34.17
N THR A 32 13.29 -52.50 -33.35
CA THR A 32 12.03 -51.77 -33.43
C THR A 32 12.29 -50.26 -33.30
N PRO A 33 11.79 -49.40 -34.21
CA PRO A 33 11.97 -47.95 -34.11
C PRO A 33 11.33 -47.42 -32.82
N THR A 34 12.11 -46.69 -32.03
CA THR A 34 11.65 -46.07 -30.78
C THR A 34 10.61 -44.99 -31.12
N PRO A 35 9.41 -45.01 -30.50
CA PRO A 35 8.39 -44.00 -30.81
C PRO A 35 8.88 -42.61 -30.43
N ARG A 36 8.82 -41.68 -31.39
CA ARG A 36 9.13 -40.25 -31.18
C ARG A 36 8.15 -39.68 -30.16
N PRO A 37 8.59 -39.00 -29.09
CA PRO A 37 7.69 -38.38 -28.12
C PRO A 37 6.77 -37.38 -28.83
N ALA A 38 5.47 -37.51 -28.57
CA ALA A 38 4.45 -36.61 -29.09
C ALA A 38 4.70 -35.18 -28.56
N PRO A 39 4.49 -34.14 -29.37
CA PRO A 39 4.65 -32.76 -28.91
C PRO A 39 3.71 -32.49 -27.74
N THR A 40 4.28 -32.06 -26.62
CA THR A 40 3.52 -31.65 -25.43
C THR A 40 2.64 -30.45 -25.79
N ALA A 41 1.32 -30.60 -25.64
CA ALA A 41 0.40 -29.50 -25.87
C ALA A 41 0.74 -28.33 -24.94
N THR A 42 0.94 -27.14 -25.50
CA THR A 42 1.15 -25.92 -24.73
C THR A 42 -0.12 -25.63 -23.91
N PRO A 43 -0.05 -25.46 -22.58
CA PRO A 43 -1.22 -25.18 -21.78
C PRO A 43 -1.86 -23.87 -22.25
N ARG A 44 -3.16 -23.92 -22.58
CA ARG A 44 -3.96 -22.73 -22.86
C ARG A 44 -4.05 -21.91 -21.57
N PRO A 45 -3.76 -20.60 -21.58
CA PRO A 45 -3.86 -19.79 -20.37
C PRO A 45 -5.30 -19.83 -19.85
N THR A 46 -5.45 -20.23 -18.58
CA THR A 46 -6.71 -20.14 -17.85
C THR A 46 -7.11 -18.67 -17.77
N PRO A 47 -8.35 -18.28 -18.15
CA PRO A 47 -8.79 -16.90 -18.03
C PRO A 47 -8.69 -16.45 -16.57
N THR A 48 -8.01 -15.34 -16.31
CA THR A 48 -7.96 -14.74 -14.98
C THR A 48 -9.38 -14.31 -14.58
N PRO A 49 -9.88 -14.70 -13.39
CA PRO A 49 -11.20 -14.28 -12.94
C PRO A 49 -11.26 -12.75 -12.91
N THR A 50 -12.23 -12.18 -13.62
CA THR A 50 -12.49 -10.73 -13.61
C THR A 50 -13.18 -10.38 -12.30
N LEU A 51 -12.58 -9.49 -11.52
CA LEU A 51 -13.16 -9.03 -10.25
C LEU A 51 -14.49 -8.29 -10.51
N ALA A 52 -15.49 -8.56 -9.68
CA ALA A 52 -16.76 -7.83 -9.75
C ALA A 52 -16.52 -6.33 -9.49
N PRO A 53 -17.18 -5.43 -10.26
CA PRO A 53 -17.14 -3.99 -9.99
C PRO A 53 -17.63 -3.67 -8.57
N LEU A 54 -17.01 -2.68 -7.95
CA LEU A 54 -17.36 -2.18 -6.62
C LEU A 54 -17.94 -0.77 -6.72
N THR A 55 -18.85 -0.41 -5.81
CA THR A 55 -19.38 0.95 -5.70
C THR A 55 -19.04 1.55 -4.34
N PHE A 56 -18.51 2.76 -4.34
CA PHE A 56 -18.34 3.58 -3.14
C PHE A 56 -19.32 4.74 -3.18
N ASP A 57 -20.40 4.66 -2.41
CA ASP A 57 -21.25 5.81 -2.09
C ASP A 57 -20.65 6.50 -0.87
N LEU A 58 -19.93 7.59 -1.10
CA LEU A 58 -19.22 8.35 -0.08
C LEU A 58 -19.92 9.70 0.12
N GLU A 59 -20.31 9.98 1.35
CA GLU A 59 -20.96 11.24 1.72
C GLU A 59 -19.99 12.12 2.51
N ALA A 60 -19.82 13.36 2.04
CA ALA A 60 -19.09 14.40 2.73
C ALA A 60 -20.06 15.34 3.44
N SER A 61 -19.76 15.67 4.69
CA SER A 61 -20.41 16.74 5.46
C SER A 61 -19.35 17.47 6.27
N GLU A 62 -19.74 18.48 7.05
CA GLU A 62 -18.83 19.37 7.78
C GLU A 62 -17.66 18.62 8.42
N PHE A 63 -16.49 18.75 7.79
CA PHE A 63 -15.21 18.21 8.24
C PHE A 63 -15.14 16.69 8.39
N LYS A 64 -15.99 15.92 7.70
CA LYS A 64 -15.97 14.46 7.75
C LYS A 64 -16.45 13.80 6.46
N PHE A 65 -16.00 12.57 6.26
CA PHE A 65 -16.66 11.59 5.41
C PHE A 65 -17.49 10.65 6.29
N ASP A 66 -18.58 10.11 5.78
CA ASP A 66 -19.39 9.07 6.44
C ASP A 66 -18.61 7.75 6.60
N ARG A 67 -17.65 7.49 5.70
CA ARG A 67 -16.71 6.37 5.76
C ARG A 67 -15.27 6.85 5.78
N THR A 68 -14.49 6.35 6.73
CA THR A 68 -13.05 6.63 6.87
C THR A 68 -12.17 5.44 6.51
N SER A 69 -12.77 4.32 6.11
CA SER A 69 -12.10 3.11 5.66
C SER A 69 -12.71 2.67 4.33
N LEU A 70 -11.87 2.63 3.29
CA LEU A 70 -12.24 2.12 1.96
C LEU A 70 -11.32 0.94 1.64
N GLU A 71 -11.87 -0.07 0.97
CA GLU A 71 -11.12 -1.27 0.62
C GLU A 71 -11.44 -1.70 -0.81
N VAL A 72 -10.40 -2.00 -1.58
CA VAL A 72 -10.49 -2.40 -2.98
C VAL A 72 -9.37 -3.39 -3.29
N ALA A 73 -9.57 -4.32 -4.21
CA ALA A 73 -8.48 -5.14 -4.72
C ALA A 73 -7.70 -4.42 -5.83
N VAL A 74 -6.40 -4.71 -5.97
CA VAL A 74 -5.57 -4.19 -7.07
C VAL A 74 -6.26 -4.46 -8.42
N GLY A 75 -6.40 -3.39 -9.22
CA GLY A 75 -7.01 -3.43 -10.54
C GLY A 75 -8.54 -3.54 -10.56
N GLN A 76 -9.20 -3.66 -9.40
CA GLN A 76 -10.66 -3.70 -9.34
C GLN A 76 -11.26 -2.37 -9.80
N LYS A 77 -12.29 -2.45 -10.64
CA LYS A 77 -13.06 -1.29 -11.09
C LYS A 77 -13.96 -0.80 -9.96
N VAL A 78 -13.88 0.48 -9.65
CA VAL A 78 -14.64 1.15 -8.60
C VAL A 78 -15.46 2.28 -9.21
N MET A 79 -16.78 2.25 -9.05
CA MET A 79 -17.61 3.44 -9.26
C MET A 79 -17.64 4.23 -7.95
N LEU A 80 -16.96 5.37 -7.90
CA LEU A 80 -17.07 6.31 -6.78
C LEU A 80 -18.22 7.26 -7.04
N ASN A 81 -19.19 7.33 -6.13
CA ASN A 81 -20.24 8.32 -6.06
C ASN A 81 -19.99 9.21 -4.83
N LEU A 82 -19.38 10.37 -5.04
CA LEU A 82 -19.14 11.35 -3.98
C LEU A 82 -20.29 12.34 -3.93
N SER A 83 -20.88 12.54 -2.75
CA SER A 83 -21.92 13.55 -2.54
C SER A 83 -21.61 14.49 -1.39
N ASN A 84 -21.89 15.78 -1.58
CA ASN A 84 -21.78 16.77 -0.51
C ASN A 84 -23.14 17.00 0.15
N LYS A 85 -23.30 16.51 1.38
CA LYS A 85 -24.47 16.71 2.24
C LYS A 85 -24.33 17.89 3.20
N GLY A 86 -23.16 18.53 3.22
CA GLY A 86 -22.88 19.70 4.03
C GLY A 86 -23.20 21.02 3.34
N ARG A 87 -22.86 22.10 4.03
CA ARG A 87 -23.03 23.50 3.61
C ARG A 87 -21.77 24.09 2.99
N PHE A 88 -20.60 23.51 3.27
CA PHE A 88 -19.31 23.97 2.75
C PHE A 88 -18.83 23.09 1.58
N PRO A 89 -17.99 23.61 0.67
CA PRO A 89 -17.44 22.80 -0.39
C PRO A 89 -16.63 21.60 0.14
N HIS A 90 -16.77 20.46 -0.52
CA HIS A 90 -16.02 19.24 -0.20
C HIS A 90 -15.46 18.58 -1.46
N SER A 91 -14.34 17.91 -1.31
CA SER A 91 -13.69 17.15 -2.38
C SER A 91 -13.01 15.92 -1.76
N LEU A 92 -12.37 15.11 -2.59
CA LEU A 92 -11.67 13.90 -2.17
C LEU A 92 -10.33 13.81 -2.91
N TYR A 93 -9.28 13.47 -2.18
CA TYR A 93 -7.94 13.30 -2.70
C TYR A 93 -7.32 12.02 -2.11
N PHE A 94 -6.80 11.14 -2.94
CA PHE A 94 -6.06 9.93 -2.54
C PHE A 94 -4.54 10.16 -2.68
N HIS A 95 -3.78 9.96 -1.60
CA HIS A 95 -2.32 10.02 -1.67
C HIS A 95 -1.77 8.96 -2.63
N GLY A 96 -0.83 9.37 -3.49
CA GLY A 96 -0.16 8.46 -4.42
C GLY A 96 -0.93 8.11 -5.70
N TYR A 97 -2.10 8.74 -5.94
CA TYR A 97 -3.01 8.40 -7.05
C TYR A 97 -3.42 9.63 -7.88
N ASP A 98 -2.43 10.33 -8.44
CA ASP A 98 -2.64 11.60 -9.17
C ASP A 98 -3.59 11.47 -10.36
N ALA A 99 -3.55 10.35 -11.09
CA ALA A 99 -4.44 10.12 -12.23
C ALA A 99 -5.91 10.03 -11.81
N GLN A 100 -6.19 9.32 -10.72
CA GLN A 100 -7.52 9.18 -10.12
C GLN A 100 -7.98 10.54 -9.57
N ASN A 101 -7.09 11.27 -8.91
CA ASN A 101 -7.39 12.59 -8.36
C ASN A 101 -7.79 13.61 -9.44
N ARG A 102 -7.24 13.52 -10.65
CA ARG A 102 -7.66 14.38 -11.78
C ARG A 102 -9.11 14.15 -12.18
N LEU A 103 -9.66 12.95 -11.95
CA LEU A 103 -11.05 12.62 -12.27
C LEU A 103 -12.03 13.15 -11.21
N ILE A 104 -11.56 13.55 -10.03
CA ILE A 104 -12.37 13.99 -8.88
C ILE A 104 -11.88 15.31 -8.25
N ALA A 105 -11.10 16.10 -8.99
CA ALA A 105 -10.40 17.27 -8.46
C ALA A 105 -11.31 18.43 -8.06
N SER A 106 -12.55 18.48 -8.55
CA SER A 106 -13.48 19.57 -8.30
C SER A 106 -14.01 19.53 -6.86
N ALA A 107 -14.04 20.68 -6.21
CA ALA A 107 -14.79 20.82 -4.96
C ALA A 107 -16.29 20.92 -5.28
N LEU A 108 -17.06 19.99 -4.71
CA LEU A 108 -18.50 19.94 -4.81
C LEU A 108 -19.13 20.99 -3.91
N ALA A 109 -19.98 21.84 -4.48
CA ALA A 109 -20.82 22.76 -3.72
C ALA A 109 -21.83 21.98 -2.85
N ALA A 110 -22.50 22.67 -1.92
CA ALA A 110 -23.54 22.08 -1.08
C ALA A 110 -24.63 21.40 -1.92
N GLY A 111 -24.96 20.15 -1.61
CA GLY A 111 -25.96 19.34 -2.32
C GLY A 111 -25.50 18.76 -3.65
N ALA A 112 -24.30 19.10 -4.15
CA ALA A 112 -23.78 18.56 -5.41
C ALA A 112 -23.20 17.15 -5.23
N SER A 113 -23.19 16.39 -6.32
CA SER A 113 -22.60 15.05 -6.40
C SER A 113 -21.76 14.89 -7.66
N GLN A 114 -20.79 13.98 -7.61
CA GLN A 114 -19.97 13.59 -8.75
C GLN A 114 -19.71 12.09 -8.72
N SER A 115 -19.69 11.48 -9.91
CA SER A 115 -19.32 10.08 -10.08
C SER A 115 -18.08 9.94 -10.97
N ALA A 116 -17.23 8.96 -10.66
CA ALA A 116 -16.06 8.61 -11.47
C ALA A 116 -15.77 7.11 -11.37
N GLU A 117 -15.39 6.49 -12.49
CA GLU A 117 -14.81 5.15 -12.49
C GLU A 117 -13.31 5.25 -12.17
N LEU A 118 -12.90 4.58 -11.09
CA LEU A 118 -11.53 4.53 -10.59
C LEU A 118 -11.01 3.09 -10.60
N SER A 119 -9.70 2.96 -10.60
CA SER A 119 -9.00 1.70 -10.32
C SER A 119 -7.66 2.01 -9.66
N PHE A 120 -7.25 1.17 -8.72
CA PHE A 120 -6.02 1.35 -7.95
C PHE A 120 -5.08 0.19 -8.23
N ASP A 121 -3.83 0.48 -8.59
CA ASP A 121 -2.90 -0.48 -9.17
C ASP A 121 -1.76 -0.88 -8.22
N LYS A 122 -1.60 -0.17 -7.10
CA LYS A 122 -0.51 -0.40 -6.16
C LYS A 122 -1.07 -0.92 -4.84
N PRO A 123 -0.74 -2.16 -4.43
CA PRO A 123 -1.18 -2.65 -3.13
C PRO A 123 -0.59 -1.81 -1.99
N GLY A 124 -1.29 -1.76 -0.87
CA GLY A 124 -0.89 -1.02 0.31
C GLY A 124 -2.00 -0.15 0.88
N TYR A 125 -1.62 0.78 1.74
CA TYR A 125 -2.50 1.60 2.53
C TYR A 125 -2.23 3.06 2.22
N TYR A 126 -3.25 3.79 1.78
CA TYR A 126 -3.13 5.15 1.24
C TYR A 126 -4.13 6.09 1.89
N PRO A 127 -3.68 7.18 2.53
CA PRO A 127 -4.60 8.14 3.11
C PRO A 127 -5.38 8.87 2.03
N PHE A 128 -6.62 9.19 2.35
CA PHE A 128 -7.43 10.11 1.58
C PHE A 128 -7.95 11.23 2.47
N TYR A 129 -8.18 12.40 1.88
CA TYR A 129 -8.63 13.57 2.61
C TYR A 129 -9.44 14.52 1.74
N CYS A 130 -10.10 15.49 2.36
CA CYS A 130 -10.68 16.62 1.66
C CYS A 130 -9.66 17.76 1.53
N PRO A 131 -9.20 18.12 0.31
CA PRO A 131 -8.16 19.11 0.10
C PRO A 131 -8.60 20.57 0.26
N VAL A 132 -9.87 20.82 0.58
CA VAL A 132 -10.36 22.17 0.89
C VAL A 132 -9.57 22.72 2.08
N PRO A 133 -9.03 23.96 2.01
CA PRO A 133 -8.16 24.51 3.04
C PRO A 133 -8.73 24.37 4.45
N GLY A 134 -7.95 23.75 5.34
CA GLY A 134 -8.32 23.53 6.75
C GLY A 134 -9.13 22.25 7.03
N HIS A 135 -9.66 21.56 6.01
CA HIS A 135 -10.54 20.41 6.23
C HIS A 135 -9.79 19.16 6.71
N GLU A 136 -8.68 18.81 6.06
CA GLU A 136 -7.81 17.70 6.48
C GLU A 136 -7.36 17.86 7.93
N ASN A 137 -6.88 19.05 8.31
CA ASN A 137 -6.43 19.36 9.67
C ASN A 137 -7.57 19.35 10.69
N ALA A 138 -8.83 19.52 10.27
CA ALA A 138 -10.00 19.32 11.11
C ALA A 138 -10.40 17.84 11.25
N GLY A 139 -9.63 16.92 10.65
CA GLY A 139 -9.86 15.48 10.69
C GLY A 139 -10.63 14.92 9.49
N MET A 140 -10.85 15.71 8.43
CA MET A 140 -11.61 15.26 7.26
C MET A 140 -10.77 14.38 6.33
N GLY A 141 -10.62 13.11 6.73
CA GLY A 141 -9.91 12.11 5.97
C GLY A 141 -10.21 10.69 6.43
N GLY A 142 -9.54 9.75 5.78
CA GLY A 142 -9.64 8.33 6.00
C GLY A 142 -8.52 7.62 5.25
N MET A 143 -8.68 6.33 5.04
CA MET A 143 -7.67 5.51 4.40
C MET A 143 -8.28 4.48 3.46
N LEU A 144 -7.57 4.30 2.35
CA LEU A 144 -7.82 3.31 1.33
C LEU A 144 -6.84 2.15 1.51
N ARG A 145 -7.36 0.94 1.76
CA ARG A 145 -6.62 -0.31 1.59
C ARG A 145 -6.79 -0.79 0.15
N VAL A 146 -5.68 -0.91 -0.56
CA VAL A 146 -5.61 -1.58 -1.85
C VAL A 146 -5.03 -2.98 -1.61
N ALA A 147 -5.92 -3.96 -1.54
CA ALA A 147 -5.60 -5.36 -1.27
C ALA A 147 -4.95 -6.01 -2.49
N GLY A 148 -3.83 -6.69 -2.26
CA GLY A 148 -3.12 -7.41 -3.30
C GLY A 148 -1.82 -7.98 -2.76
N PRO A 149 -1.12 -8.81 -3.54
CA PRO A 149 0.18 -9.31 -3.14
C PRO A 149 1.16 -8.15 -2.94
N SER A 150 1.63 -7.98 -1.70
CA SER A 150 2.68 -7.04 -1.34
C SER A 150 4.00 -7.51 -1.95
N THR A 151 4.38 -6.96 -3.10
CA THR A 151 5.67 -7.21 -3.73
C THR A 151 6.65 -6.07 -3.40
N GLY A 152 7.81 -6.40 -2.86
CA GLY A 152 8.88 -5.44 -2.56
C GLY A 152 9.15 -5.27 -1.07
N ALA A 153 10.14 -4.43 -0.75
CA ALA A 153 10.49 -4.12 0.63
C ALA A 153 9.40 -3.27 1.30
N ALA A 154 9.20 -3.51 2.60
CA ALA A 154 8.29 -2.70 3.39
C ALA A 154 8.74 -1.24 3.43
N ALA A 155 7.80 -0.30 3.29
CA ALA A 155 8.06 1.11 3.50
C ALA A 155 6.89 1.77 4.24
N LEU A 156 7.22 2.76 5.05
CA LEU A 156 6.29 3.52 5.88
C LEU A 156 6.56 5.01 5.71
N LYS A 157 5.53 5.80 5.45
CA LYS A 157 5.63 7.26 5.36
C LYS A 157 4.51 7.91 6.14
N VAL A 158 4.81 8.95 6.90
CA VAL A 158 3.77 9.81 7.46
C VAL A 158 3.22 10.70 6.34
N ARG A 159 1.90 10.72 6.18
CA ARG A 159 1.20 11.56 5.21
C ARG A 159 0.38 12.66 5.86
N ALA A 160 -0.11 12.41 7.07
CA ALA A 160 -0.70 13.40 7.96
C ALA A 160 -0.19 13.15 9.39
N PRO A 161 0.06 14.18 10.21
CA PRO A 161 0.02 15.61 9.88
C PRO A 161 1.12 15.99 8.87
N ARG A 162 1.02 17.21 8.31
CA ARG A 162 1.99 17.71 7.32
C ARG A 162 2.74 18.93 7.84
N ALA A 163 4.04 18.98 7.55
CA ALA A 163 4.91 20.10 7.90
C ALA A 163 4.45 21.43 7.27
N ASP A 164 3.90 21.39 6.05
CA ASP A 164 3.49 22.56 5.27
C ASP A 164 2.04 23.01 5.54
N ARG A 165 1.32 22.34 6.45
CA ARG A 165 -0.08 22.63 6.78
C ARG A 165 -0.27 22.68 8.30
N PRO A 166 0.01 23.81 8.95
CA PRO A 166 -0.19 23.96 10.38
C PRO A 166 -1.63 23.67 10.82
N ILE A 167 -1.79 22.99 11.96
CA ILE A 167 -3.08 22.69 12.57
C ILE A 167 -3.47 23.87 13.47
N THR A 168 -4.71 24.35 13.41
CA THR A 168 -5.19 25.38 14.34
C THR A 168 -6.00 24.74 15.46
N SER A 169 -5.53 24.87 16.69
CA SER A 169 -6.24 24.36 17.86
C SER A 169 -7.51 25.16 18.16
N ARG A 170 -8.53 24.50 18.73
CA ARG A 170 -9.71 25.18 19.31
C ARG A 170 -9.51 25.59 20.78
N GLY A 171 -8.45 25.09 21.43
CA GLY A 171 -8.13 25.39 22.83
C GLY A 171 -6.62 25.26 23.11
N ALA A 172 -6.27 24.96 24.36
CA ALA A 172 -4.88 24.71 24.73
C ALA A 172 -4.29 23.44 24.06
N THR A 173 -5.16 22.50 23.71
CA THR A 173 -4.80 21.24 23.04
C THR A 173 -5.77 20.91 21.91
N THR A 174 -5.35 20.03 21.01
CA THR A 174 -6.16 19.49 19.92
C THR A 174 -5.91 17.99 19.72
N GLY A 175 -6.86 17.31 19.07
CA GLY A 175 -6.60 16.00 18.47
C GLY A 175 -5.81 16.15 17.17
N VAL A 176 -4.89 15.22 16.89
CA VAL A 176 -4.11 15.20 15.66
C VAL A 176 -4.21 13.81 15.04
N ALA A 177 -4.75 13.72 13.83
CA ALA A 177 -4.79 12.48 13.07
C ALA A 177 -3.41 12.17 12.48
N VAL A 178 -2.95 10.94 12.67
CA VAL A 178 -1.73 10.39 12.09
C VAL A 178 -2.15 9.38 11.02
N GLY A 179 -1.97 9.77 9.77
CA GLY A 179 -2.22 8.94 8.58
C GLY A 179 -0.91 8.50 7.98
N VAL A 180 -0.78 7.20 7.70
CA VAL A 180 0.45 6.60 7.17
C VAL A 180 0.21 5.99 5.80
N GLU A 181 1.20 6.09 4.92
CA GLU A 181 1.28 5.24 3.73
C GLU A 181 2.14 4.03 4.05
N VAL A 182 1.57 2.84 3.87
CA VAL A 182 2.25 1.55 4.12
C VAL A 182 2.24 0.75 2.83
N ILE A 183 3.41 0.32 2.37
CA ILE A 183 3.58 -0.56 1.21
C ILE A 183 4.49 -1.72 1.56
N GLY A 184 4.36 -2.85 0.86
CA GLY A 184 5.22 -4.02 1.08
C GLY A 184 5.02 -4.70 2.45
N PHE A 185 3.94 -4.38 3.16
CA PHE A 185 3.65 -4.86 4.51
C PHE A 185 2.14 -4.88 4.74
N GLU A 186 1.63 -5.95 5.34
CA GLU A 186 0.20 -6.13 5.58
C GLU A 186 -0.13 -5.84 7.06
N LEU A 187 -1.04 -4.91 7.30
CA LEU A 187 -1.50 -4.58 8.66
C LEU A 187 -2.49 -5.64 9.15
N ASP A 188 -2.15 -6.28 10.26
CA ASP A 188 -2.86 -7.46 10.78
C ASP A 188 -3.38 -7.19 12.20
N LYS A 189 -4.53 -6.53 12.27
CA LYS A 189 -5.20 -6.20 13.53
C LYS A 189 -5.59 -7.45 14.34
N ALA A 190 -5.91 -8.55 13.66
CA ALA A 190 -6.37 -9.77 14.32
C ALA A 190 -5.25 -10.45 15.12
N ASN A 191 -3.99 -10.26 14.72
CA ASN A 191 -2.83 -10.90 15.34
C ASN A 191 -1.85 -9.91 16.00
N LEU A 192 -2.30 -8.68 16.28
CA LEU A 192 -1.49 -7.69 17.00
C LEU A 192 -1.20 -8.20 18.43
N GLY A 193 0.09 -8.37 18.74
CA GLY A 193 0.55 -8.93 20.01
C GLY A 193 0.59 -10.44 20.08
N SER A 194 0.40 -11.14 18.95
CA SER A 194 0.54 -12.58 18.87
C SER A 194 1.97 -13.02 19.21
N SER A 195 2.12 -14.12 19.94
CA SER A 195 3.44 -14.72 20.22
C SER A 195 4.07 -15.38 18.98
N THR A 196 3.32 -15.51 17.89
CA THR A 196 3.81 -16.07 16.63
C THR A 196 3.86 -14.99 15.58
N ASN A 197 5.07 -14.64 15.15
CA ASN A 197 5.27 -13.73 14.04
C ASN A 197 4.95 -14.39 12.69
N LYS A 198 4.19 -13.69 11.84
CA LYS A 198 4.02 -14.02 10.44
C LYS A 198 4.78 -12.98 9.62
N ALA A 199 5.73 -13.46 8.81
CA ALA A 199 6.59 -12.58 8.01
C ALA A 199 5.75 -11.68 7.08
N GLY A 200 6.10 -10.39 7.03
CA GLY A 200 5.44 -9.39 6.20
C GLY A 200 4.07 -8.92 6.73
N THR A 201 3.68 -9.32 7.95
CA THR A 201 2.49 -8.82 8.63
C THR A 201 2.83 -8.20 9.98
N GLY A 202 2.05 -7.21 10.39
CA GLY A 202 2.29 -6.52 11.64
C GLY A 202 1.38 -5.34 11.89
N HIS A 203 1.95 -4.37 12.57
CA HIS A 203 1.29 -3.14 12.97
C HIS A 203 2.32 -2.01 12.99
N TRP A 204 1.89 -0.80 13.33
CA TRP A 204 2.78 0.36 13.42
C TRP A 204 2.64 1.04 14.78
N HIS A 205 3.76 1.57 15.27
CA HIS A 205 3.85 2.33 16.51
C HIS A 205 3.82 3.81 16.19
N VAL A 206 3.32 4.60 17.13
CA VAL A 206 3.27 6.06 17.05
C VAL A 206 4.01 6.62 18.25
N LEU A 207 4.94 7.51 17.99
CA LEU A 207 5.66 8.27 18.99
C LEU A 207 5.41 9.76 18.74
N LEU A 208 5.20 10.52 19.81
CA LEU A 208 5.10 11.97 19.80
C LEU A 208 6.24 12.54 20.62
N ASP A 209 7.06 13.39 20.00
CA ASP A 209 8.22 14.03 20.64
C ASP A 209 9.19 13.03 21.29
N GLY A 210 9.35 11.88 20.64
CA GLY A 210 10.20 10.77 21.10
C GLY A 210 9.58 9.87 22.16
N GLN A 211 8.38 10.18 22.65
CA GLN A 211 7.64 9.34 23.60
C GLN A 211 6.69 8.40 22.86
N TYR A 212 6.71 7.12 23.19
CA TYR A 212 5.71 6.16 22.69
C TYR A 212 4.30 6.56 23.15
N VAL A 213 3.36 6.56 22.20
CA VAL A 213 1.96 6.90 22.45
C VAL A 213 1.08 5.66 22.33
N SER A 214 1.17 4.95 21.21
CA SER A 214 0.28 3.82 20.90
C SER A 214 0.82 2.93 19.79
N ALA A 215 0.27 1.73 19.69
CA ALA A 215 0.45 0.82 18.56
C ALA A 215 -0.91 0.52 17.93
N THR A 216 -0.97 0.42 16.60
CA THR A 216 -2.20 0.07 15.90
C THR A 216 -1.91 -0.62 14.57
N ALA A 217 -2.83 -1.48 14.15
CA ALA A 217 -2.93 -1.99 12.77
C ALA A 217 -4.14 -1.37 12.04
N ASP A 218 -4.83 -0.42 12.69
CA ASP A 218 -5.83 0.40 12.02
C ASP A 218 -5.18 1.33 11.02
N LEU A 219 -6.01 1.86 10.14
CA LEU A 219 -5.56 2.67 9.02
C LEU A 219 -5.04 4.05 9.46
N TYR A 220 -5.46 4.56 10.62
CA TYR A 220 -4.98 5.81 11.20
C TYR A 220 -4.91 5.71 12.73
N ALA A 221 -4.14 6.62 13.35
CA ALA A 221 -4.13 6.84 14.79
C ALA A 221 -4.57 8.28 15.09
N ILE A 222 -5.12 8.51 16.29
CA ILE A 222 -5.47 9.85 16.75
C ILE A 222 -4.65 10.14 18.01
N LEU A 223 -3.73 11.11 17.91
CA LEU A 223 -3.06 11.68 19.06
C LEU A 223 -4.06 12.60 19.79
N GLN A 224 -4.23 12.37 21.08
CA GLN A 224 -5.10 13.18 21.92
C GLN A 224 -4.29 14.24 22.66
N ASN A 225 -4.92 15.36 22.98
CA ASN A 225 -4.35 16.40 23.84
C ASN A 225 -3.00 16.96 23.38
N VAL A 226 -2.76 17.04 22.07
CA VAL A 226 -1.53 17.64 21.53
C VAL A 226 -1.56 19.15 21.79
N ALA A 227 -0.55 19.65 22.49
CA ALA A 227 -0.45 21.06 22.87
C ALA A 227 -0.25 21.98 21.65
N VAL A 228 -0.46 23.28 21.85
CA VAL A 228 0.00 24.30 20.91
C VAL A 228 1.54 24.31 20.93
N GLY A 229 2.16 24.28 19.75
CA GLY A 229 3.61 24.24 19.61
C GLY A 229 4.09 23.46 18.39
N SER A 230 5.41 23.28 18.33
CA SER A 230 6.06 22.41 17.35
C SER A 230 6.19 21.01 17.93
N HIS A 231 5.82 20.01 17.15
CA HIS A 231 5.81 18.60 17.54
C HIS A 231 6.42 17.74 16.45
N THR A 232 7.02 16.61 16.83
CA THR A 232 7.49 15.59 15.89
C THR A 232 6.74 14.29 16.13
N VAL A 233 6.05 13.80 15.11
CA VAL A 233 5.53 12.43 15.13
C VAL A 233 6.52 11.51 14.42
N LYS A 234 6.81 10.37 15.05
CA LYS A 234 7.54 9.26 14.45
C LYS A 234 6.62 8.05 14.41
N VAL A 235 6.71 7.27 13.34
CA VAL A 235 6.01 6.00 13.18
C VAL A 235 6.99 4.90 12.81
N GLU A 236 6.75 3.70 13.29
CA GLU A 236 7.66 2.55 13.14
C GLU A 236 6.87 1.28 12.84
N LEU A 237 7.22 0.54 11.79
CA LEU A 237 6.64 -0.79 11.56
C LEU A 237 7.22 -1.80 12.54
N HIS A 238 6.32 -2.61 13.10
CA HIS A 238 6.63 -3.72 13.96
C HIS A 238 5.90 -4.98 13.48
N ASN A 239 6.52 -6.12 13.71
CA ASN A 239 5.93 -7.44 13.44
C ASN A 239 4.74 -7.71 14.37
N ASN A 240 3.96 -8.76 14.06
CA ASN A 240 2.80 -9.17 14.87
C ASN A 240 3.14 -9.40 16.36
N ASP A 241 4.36 -9.83 16.67
CA ASP A 241 4.85 -10.09 18.03
C ASP A 241 5.50 -8.87 18.72
N HIS A 242 5.29 -7.66 18.17
CA HIS A 242 5.95 -6.41 18.59
C HIS A 242 7.47 -6.38 18.41
N SER A 243 8.09 -7.38 17.79
CA SER A 243 9.51 -7.26 17.43
C SER A 243 9.69 -6.23 16.30
N PRO A 244 10.79 -5.47 16.27
CA PRO A 244 11.06 -4.53 15.18
C PRO A 244 11.17 -5.23 13.83
N VAL A 245 10.68 -4.59 12.78
CA VAL A 245 10.98 -5.01 11.40
C VAL A 245 12.48 -4.81 11.11
N SER A 246 13.10 -5.72 10.36
CA SER A 246 14.53 -5.64 10.00
C SER A 246 14.74 -5.67 8.49
N PRO A 247 15.42 -4.66 7.89
CA PRO A 247 15.89 -3.43 8.55
C PRO A 247 14.72 -2.60 9.09
N ALA A 248 15.01 -1.70 10.04
CA ALA A 248 13.99 -0.83 10.62
C ALA A 248 13.27 -0.03 9.52
N VAL A 249 11.94 -0.04 9.55
CA VAL A 249 11.09 0.72 8.63
C VAL A 249 10.32 1.74 9.43
N GLU A 250 10.68 3.00 9.27
CA GLU A 250 10.16 4.13 10.05
C GLU A 250 9.95 5.36 9.18
N GLY A 251 9.14 6.29 9.68
CA GLY A 251 8.93 7.60 9.09
C GLY A 251 8.71 8.65 10.16
N SER A 252 9.03 9.91 9.86
CA SER A 252 8.78 11.01 10.79
C SER A 252 8.40 12.29 10.07
N VAL A 253 7.68 13.15 10.76
CA VAL A 253 7.39 14.51 10.31
C VAL A 253 7.28 15.45 11.51
N THR A 254 7.86 16.64 11.36
CA THR A 254 7.66 17.75 12.29
C THR A 254 6.50 18.60 11.80
N PHE A 255 5.56 18.93 12.68
CA PHE A 255 4.37 19.72 12.38
C PHE A 255 4.13 20.76 13.47
N THR A 256 3.26 21.72 13.18
CA THR A 256 2.94 22.81 14.11
C THR A 256 1.45 22.83 14.43
N VAL A 257 1.13 22.94 15.72
CA VAL A 257 -0.19 23.28 16.23
C VAL A 257 -0.19 24.75 16.63
N ASN A 258 -0.89 25.59 15.89
CA ASN A 258 -1.09 27.00 16.18
C ASN A 258 -2.15 27.20 17.27
N PRO A 259 -2.04 28.28 18.06
CA PRO A 259 -3.08 28.65 19.01
C PRO A 259 -4.40 28.97 18.29
N PRO A 260 -5.53 28.96 19.03
CA PRO A 260 -6.79 29.46 18.49
C PRO A 260 -6.63 30.90 17.99
N PRO A 261 -7.31 31.29 16.90
CA PRO A 261 -7.29 32.68 16.45
C PRO A 261 -7.78 33.58 17.58
N THR A 262 -7.04 34.65 17.87
CA THR A 262 -7.47 35.63 18.86
C THR A 262 -8.78 36.25 18.39
N PRO A 263 -9.85 36.25 19.21
CA PRO A 263 -11.09 36.91 18.81
C PRO A 263 -10.80 38.39 18.56
N THR A 264 -11.15 38.88 17.37
CA THR A 264 -11.00 40.30 17.03
C THR A 264 -11.82 41.13 18.02
N PRO A 265 -11.20 42.05 18.78
CA PRO A 265 -11.96 42.96 19.63
C PRO A 265 -12.87 43.82 18.73
N GLY A 266 -14.19 43.66 18.85
CA GLY A 266 -15.17 44.54 18.18
C GLY A 266 -16.26 43.89 17.33
N ALA A 267 -16.26 42.57 17.12
CA ALA A 267 -17.43 41.89 16.55
C ALA A 267 -18.50 41.74 17.64
N ALA A 268 -19.31 42.78 17.84
CA ALA A 268 -20.48 42.72 18.70
C ALA A 268 -21.36 41.55 18.25
N ALA A 269 -21.74 40.68 19.18
CA ALA A 269 -22.77 39.67 18.94
C ALA A 269 -24.02 40.40 18.41
N PRO A 270 -24.67 39.92 17.33
CA PRO A 270 -25.92 40.51 16.89
C PRO A 270 -26.90 40.45 18.06
N THR A 271 -27.38 41.62 18.48
CA THR A 271 -28.37 41.74 19.54
C THR A 271 -29.57 40.90 19.15
N PRO A 272 -30.06 39.98 20.01
CA PRO A 272 -31.27 39.24 19.68
C PRO A 272 -32.40 40.25 19.48
N ALA A 273 -32.94 40.28 18.26
CA ALA A 273 -34.12 41.08 17.97
C ALA A 273 -35.25 40.60 18.89
N SER A 274 -35.64 41.43 19.85
CA SER A 274 -36.86 41.24 20.62
C SER A 274 -38.03 41.34 19.64
N GLY A 275 -38.54 40.19 19.19
CA GLY A 275 -39.83 40.11 18.51
C GLY A 275 -40.93 40.60 19.44
N ARG A 276 -41.75 41.52 18.96
CA ARG A 276 -43.10 41.78 19.45
C ARG A 276 -44.07 40.89 18.69
#